data_AF-A0A0F9QDT5-F1
#
_entry.id   AF-A0A0F9QDT5-F1
#
_cell.length_a   1.000
_cell.length_b   1.000
_cell.length_c   1.000
_cell.angle_alpha   90.00
_cell.angle_beta   90.00
_cell.angle_gamma   90.00
#
_symmetry.space_group_name_H-M   'P 1'
#
loop_
_entity.id
_entity.type
_entity.pdbx_description
1 polymer ?
#
loop_
_entity_poly.entity_id
_entity_poly.type
_entity_poly.pdbx_seq_one_letter_code
_entity_poly.pdbx_strand_id
1 'polypeptide(L)' 'MKFKDINTGQIIDWNLKQVLEEINRDRSEEWTDYDKTDWLEGWEVWCEGDCYNLIW' A
#
# COMPACT_ATOMS: atom_id res chain seq x y z
N MET A 1 7.99 -1.85 -7.26
CA MET A 1 7.44 -2.97 -6.47
C MET A 1 6.18 -3.40 -7.18
N LYS A 2 5.93 -4.69 -7.30
CA LYS A 2 4.80 -5.17 -8.10
C LYS A 2 3.67 -5.62 -7.20
N PHE A 3 2.48 -5.14 -7.50
CA PHE A 3 1.26 -5.47 -6.77
C PHE A 3 0.27 -6.08 -7.75
N LYS A 4 -0.33 -7.20 -7.36
CA LYS A 4 -1.38 -7.85 -8.13
C LYS A 4 -2.73 -7.56 -7.49
N ASP A 5 -3.58 -6.87 -8.25
CA ASP A 5 -4.98 -6.63 -7.87
C ASP A 5 -5.73 -7.96 -7.76
N ILE A 6 -6.43 -8.16 -6.65
CA ILE A 6 -7.12 -9.42 -6.35
C ILE A 6 -8.37 -9.58 -7.22
N ASN A 7 -9.05 -8.48 -7.54
CA ASN A 7 -10.32 -8.49 -8.25
C ASN A 7 -10.13 -8.64 -9.76
N THR A 8 -9.12 -7.97 -10.31
CA THR A 8 -8.89 -7.90 -11.77
C THR A 8 -7.71 -8.76 -12.22
N GLY A 9 -6.82 -9.15 -11.30
CA GLY A 9 -5.57 -9.84 -11.62
C GLY A 9 -4.51 -8.96 -12.29
N GLN A 10 -4.76 -7.66 -12.46
CA GLN A 10 -3.80 -6.73 -13.05
C GLN A 10 -2.57 -6.56 -12.15
N ILE A 11 -1.40 -6.43 -12.80
CA ILE A 11 -0.14 -6.16 -12.11
C ILE A 11 0.19 -4.68 -12.30
N ILE A 12 0.39 -4.00 -11.19
CA ILE A 12 0.77 -2.59 -11.13
C ILE A 12 2.18 -2.50 -10.55
N ASP A 13 3.04 -1.68 -11.14
CA ASP A 13 4.38 -1.38 -10.59
C ASP A 13 4.36 -0.01 -9.92
N TRP A 14 4.52 -0.01 -8.60
CA TRP A 14 4.61 1.20 -7.79
C TRP A 14 5.97 1.32 -7.13
N ASN A 15 6.54 2.52 -7.16
CA ASN A 15 7.68 2.86 -6.33
C ASN A 15 7.23 3.16 -4.89
N LEU A 16 8.19 3.23 -3.96
CA LEU A 16 7.90 3.43 -2.54
C LEU A 16 7.14 4.73 -2.26
N LYS A 17 7.43 5.80 -3.00
CA LYS A 17 6.73 7.07 -2.85
C LYS A 17 5.24 6.92 -3.19
N GLN A 18 4.91 6.24 -4.29
CA GLN A 18 3.53 5.99 -4.69
C GLN A 18 2.78 5.14 -3.68
N VAL A 19 3.45 4.13 -3.11
CA VAL A 19 2.86 3.31 -2.04
C VAL A 19 2.53 4.16 -0.81
N LEU A 20 3.48 4.97 -0.35
CA LEU A 20 3.28 5.86 0.79
C LEU A 20 2.17 6.90 0.55
N GLU A 21 2.10 7.47 -0.64
CA GLU A 21 1.02 8.38 -1.02
C GLU A 21 -0.35 7.71 -0.96
N GLU A 22 -0.47 6.45 -1.41
CA GLU A 22 -1.74 5.73 -1.42
C GLU A 22 -2.19 5.34 -0.01
N ILE A 23 -1.31 4.73 0.80
CA ILE A 23 -1.67 4.25 2.15
C ILE A 23 -1.91 5.39 3.15
N ASN A 24 -1.31 6.57 2.91
CA ASN A 24 -1.51 7.75 3.75
C ASN A 24 -2.63 8.68 3.23
N ARG A 25 -3.19 8.43 2.03
CA ARG A 25 -4.14 9.35 1.37
C ARG A 25 -5.33 9.75 2.24
N ASP A 26 -5.90 8.78 2.95
CA ASP A 26 -7.15 8.92 3.70
C ASP A 26 -6.94 8.78 5.22
N ARG A 27 -5.71 8.99 5.72
CA ARG A 27 -5.41 8.95 7.16
C ARG A 27 -5.87 10.23 7.84
N SER A 28 -6.29 10.10 9.10
CA SER A 28 -6.63 11.26 9.95
C SER A 28 -5.35 12.03 10.31
N GLU A 29 -5.44 13.36 10.38
CA GLU A 29 -4.33 14.26 10.75
C GLU A 29 -3.73 13.95 12.15
N GLU A 30 -4.48 13.27 13.01
CA GLU A 30 -4.01 12.85 14.34
C GLU A 30 -3.08 11.63 14.30
N TRP A 31 -3.02 10.93 13.17
CA TRP A 31 -2.23 9.71 13.00
C TRP A 31 -0.89 10.05 12.36
N THR A 32 0.17 9.43 12.85
CA THR A 32 1.48 9.53 12.20
C THR A 32 1.42 8.80 10.86
N ASP A 33 1.85 9.48 9.80
CA ASP A 33 1.98 8.89 8.47
C ASP A 33 3.02 7.78 8.46
N TYR A 34 2.75 6.73 7.67
CA TYR A 34 3.76 5.72 7.39
C TYR A 34 4.89 6.32 6.57
N ASP A 35 6.09 5.78 6.76
CA ASP A 35 7.32 6.11 6.07
C ASP A 35 8.05 4.86 5.53
N LYS A 36 9.27 5.05 5.03
CA LYS A 36 10.08 3.98 4.44
C LYS A 36 10.41 2.82 5.39
N THR A 37 10.22 2.97 6.69
CA THR A 37 10.56 1.99 7.72
C THR A 37 9.39 1.09 8.10
N ASP A 38 8.16 1.57 7.93
CA ASP A 38 6.92 0.90 8.32
C ASP A 38 5.88 0.80 7.17
N TRP A 39 6.21 1.24 5.95
CA TRP A 39 5.32 1.19 4.79
C TRP A 39 4.68 -0.19 4.54
N LEU A 40 5.38 -1.28 4.87
CA LEU A 40 4.88 -2.63 4.66
C LEU A 40 3.73 -2.94 5.64
N GLU A 41 3.88 -2.55 6.91
CA GLU A 41 2.79 -2.65 7.90
C GLU A 41 1.61 -1.78 7.47
N GLY A 42 1.90 -0.54 7.03
CA GLY A 42 0.86 0.34 6.52
C GLY A 42 0.14 -0.21 5.29
N TRP A 43 0.85 -0.90 4.40
CA TRP A 43 0.26 -1.59 3.25
C TRP A 43 -0.62 -2.76 3.67
N GLU A 44 -0.18 -3.60 4.60
CA GLU A 44 -0.96 -4.72 5.14
C GLU A 44 -2.25 -4.23 5.81
N VAL A 45 -2.17 -3.15 6.59
CA VAL A 45 -3.33 -2.52 7.23
C VAL A 45 -4.25 -1.86 6.22
N TRP A 46 -3.70 -1.19 5.20
CA TRP A 46 -4.52 -0.53 4.19
C TRP A 46 -5.25 -1.53 3.31
N CYS A 47 -4.59 -2.62 2.91
CA CYS A 47 -5.23 -3.63 2.07
C CYS A 47 -6.06 -4.66 2.81
N GLU A 48 -5.72 -4.97 4.06
CA GLU A 48 -6.33 -6.04 4.88
C GLU A 48 -6.43 -7.40 4.15
N GLY A 49 -5.62 -7.61 3.09
CA GLY A 49 -5.68 -8.79 2.23
C GLY A 49 -6.79 -8.80 1.17
N ASP A 50 -7.54 -7.71 1.00
CA ASP A 50 -8.74 -7.66 0.17
C ASP A 50 -8.56 -6.91 -1.16
N CYS A 51 -7.54 -6.06 -1.30
CA CYS A 51 -7.28 -5.34 -2.56
C CYS A 51 -6.14 -5.86 -3.42
N TYR A 52 -4.94 -5.99 -2.85
CA TYR A 52 -3.72 -6.27 -3.61
C TYR A 52 -2.82 -7.25 -2.88
N ASN A 53 -2.16 -8.11 -3.65
CA ASN A 53 -1.07 -8.95 -3.18
C ASN A 53 0.27 -8.38 -3.64
N LEU A 54 1.21 -8.15 -2.72
CA LEU A 54 2.59 -7.86 -3.08
C LEU A 54 3.22 -9.10 -3.72
N ILE A 55 3.78 -8.92 -4.92
CA ILE A 55 4.51 -9.96 -5.64
C ILE A 55 5.94 -9.47 -5.90
N TRP A 56 6.91 -10.28 -5.48
CA TRP A 56 8.34 -10.01 -5.63
C TRP A 56 8.82 -10.28 -7.06
#